data_AF-A0A9X5E9M2-F1
#
_entry.id   AF-A0A9X5E9M2-F1
#
_cell.length_a   1.000
_cell.length_b   1.000
_cell.length_c   1.000
_cell.angle_alpha   90.00
_cell.angle_beta   90.00
_cell.angle_gamma   90.00
#
_symmetry.space_group_name_H-M   'P 1'
#
loop_
_entity.id
_entity.type
_entity.pdbx_description
1 polymer ?
#
loop_
_entity_poly.entity_id
_entity_poly.type
_entity_poly.pdbx_seq_one_letter_code
_entity_poly.pdbx_strand_id
1 'polypeptide(L)'
;MLRGLKTEVFYPYSPQQVWRGLTERRSLATWLMDNDFEPQIGHKFQFHTHSLPGLDGVICCEVLEIDAPKRLSYTWQDSYMNQPSIVIWTLTPVDGGTQLQLEHRELSYATPQLQEVRICNQRSRSPLNPINKGETDAFFLKRLGNLNAVPQAVEAIAPSCTFSSTHIGVFQISASVIFHSLLNGGWNDKLDRQLPNVLASLF
;
A
#
# COMPACT_ATOMS: atom_id res chain seq x y z
N MET A 1 14.52 -11.12 9.08
CA MET A 1 15.48 -10.00 9.18
C MET A 1 15.63 -9.44 7.78
N LEU A 2 15.26 -8.19 7.53
CA LEU A 2 15.57 -7.55 6.26
C LEU A 2 17.09 -7.48 6.14
N ARG A 3 17.63 -8.00 5.03
CA ARG A 3 18.93 -7.52 4.56
C ARG A 3 18.68 -6.12 4.02
N GLY A 4 19.41 -5.12 4.52
CA GLY A 4 19.31 -3.77 3.98
C GLY A 4 19.54 -3.78 2.46
N LEU A 5 18.65 -3.11 1.72
CA LEU A 5 18.75 -2.94 0.28
C LEU A 5 19.46 -1.63 -0.01
N LYS A 6 20.41 -1.68 -0.94
CA LYS A 6 21.08 -0.50 -1.47
C LYS A 6 21.13 -0.59 -3.00
N THR A 7 20.61 0.42 -3.67
CA THR A 7 20.58 0.51 -5.14
C THR A 7 21.09 1.89 -5.56
N GLU A 8 21.76 1.93 -6.71
CA GLU A 8 22.34 3.14 -7.28
C GLU A 8 21.99 3.23 -8.76
N VAL A 9 21.48 4.37 -9.21
CA VAL A 9 21.05 4.62 -10.60
C VAL A 9 21.48 6.01 -11.04
N PHE A 10 22.01 6.11 -12.26
CA PHE A 10 22.35 7.39 -12.89
C PHE A 10 21.15 7.92 -13.70
N TYR A 11 20.87 9.21 -13.56
CA TYR A 11 19.87 9.92 -14.36
C TYR A 11 20.52 11.11 -15.10
N PRO A 12 20.29 11.28 -16.41
CA PRO A 12 20.80 12.40 -17.20
C PRO A 12 20.00 13.69 -16.98
N TYR A 13 19.67 13.97 -15.71
CA TYR A 13 18.89 15.13 -15.27
C TYR A 13 19.60 15.77 -14.07
N SER A 14 19.41 17.08 -13.90
CA SER A 14 19.96 17.80 -12.75
C SER A 14 19.37 17.31 -11.41
N PRO A 15 20.07 17.49 -10.28
CA PRO A 15 19.56 17.05 -8.98
C PRO A 15 18.19 17.63 -8.65
N GLN A 16 17.91 18.87 -9.06
CA GLN A 16 16.62 19.52 -8.87
C GLN A 16 15.48 18.81 -9.61
N GLN A 17 15.75 18.31 -10.83
CA GLN A 17 14.75 17.57 -11.62
C GLN A 17 14.45 16.22 -10.99
N VAL A 18 15.50 15.48 -10.59
CA VAL A 18 15.34 14.20 -9.88
C VAL A 18 14.62 14.40 -8.55
N TRP A 19 14.99 15.43 -7.80
CA TRP A 19 14.36 15.80 -6.54
C TRP A 19 12.86 16.02 -6.67
N ARG A 20 12.40 16.75 -7.71
CA ARG A 20 10.97 16.92 -7.98
C ARG A 20 10.27 15.58 -8.19
N GLY A 21 10.90 14.64 -8.88
CA GLY A 21 10.38 13.27 -9.03
C GLY A 21 10.19 12.52 -7.69
N LEU A 22 11.02 12.83 -6.68
CA LEU A 22 10.98 12.23 -5.35
C LEU A 22 10.09 12.97 -4.35
N THR A 23 9.77 14.25 -4.57
CA THR A 23 9.05 15.07 -3.59
C THR A 23 7.71 15.62 -4.07
N GLU A 24 7.44 15.65 -5.37
CA GLU A 24 6.14 16.07 -5.87
C GLU A 24 5.13 14.94 -5.73
N ARG A 25 4.04 15.20 -5.00
CA ARG A 25 2.93 14.25 -4.77
C ARG A 25 2.46 13.55 -6.05
N ARG A 26 2.27 14.32 -7.14
CA ARG A 26 1.84 13.80 -8.44
C ARG A 26 2.89 12.89 -9.10
N SER A 27 4.17 13.24 -8.99
CA SER A 27 5.26 12.41 -9.49
C SER A 27 5.30 11.09 -8.72
N LEU A 28 5.32 11.14 -7.38
CA LEU A 28 5.26 9.95 -6.53
C LEU A 28 4.04 9.07 -6.82
N ALA A 29 2.87 9.65 -7.05
CA ALA A 29 1.66 8.91 -7.43
C ALA A 29 1.82 8.14 -8.76
N THR A 30 2.65 8.65 -9.67
CA THR A 30 2.84 8.08 -11.00
C THR A 30 3.81 6.90 -11.01
N TRP A 31 4.95 7.00 -10.32
CA TRP A 31 6.00 5.97 -10.37
C TRP A 31 6.10 5.12 -9.09
N LEU A 32 5.53 5.57 -7.98
CA LEU A 32 5.59 4.87 -6.71
C LEU A 32 4.21 4.35 -6.27
N MET A 33 3.38 5.23 -5.69
CA MET A 33 2.04 4.96 -5.14
C MET A 33 1.30 6.28 -4.86
N ASP A 34 -0.04 6.26 -4.88
CA ASP A 34 -0.86 7.41 -4.47
C ASP A 34 -0.56 7.82 -3.02
N ASN A 35 -0.55 9.13 -2.75
CA ASN A 35 -0.04 9.67 -1.50
C ASN A 35 -0.49 11.10 -1.21
N ASP A 36 -0.34 11.48 0.06
CA ASP A 36 -0.52 12.83 0.58
C ASP A 36 0.81 13.46 1.07
N PHE A 37 1.93 13.08 0.43
CA PHE A 37 3.26 13.57 0.79
C PHE A 37 3.36 15.10 0.74
N GLU A 38 4.11 15.65 1.69
CA GLU A 38 4.57 17.04 1.74
C GLU A 38 6.02 17.08 2.23
N PRO A 39 6.90 17.89 1.60
CA PRO A 39 8.32 17.96 1.97
C PRO A 39 8.52 18.80 3.24
N GLN A 40 8.01 18.31 4.37
CA GLN A 40 8.17 18.92 5.69
C GLN A 40 8.62 17.87 6.71
N ILE A 41 9.70 18.15 7.45
CA ILE A 41 10.19 17.24 8.51
C ILE A 41 9.11 17.04 9.57
N GLY A 42 8.91 15.79 9.99
CA GLY A 42 7.86 15.36 10.92
C GLY A 42 6.47 15.21 10.29
N HIS A 43 6.30 15.54 9.00
CA HIS A 43 5.04 15.31 8.31
C HIS A 43 4.75 13.81 8.22
N LYS A 44 3.54 13.42 8.62
CA LYS A 44 3.04 12.06 8.56
C LYS A 44 2.16 11.92 7.34
N PHE A 45 2.48 10.97 6.49
CA PHE A 45 1.81 10.76 5.21
C PHE A 45 1.64 9.26 4.96
N GLN A 46 0.82 8.94 3.96
CA GLN A 46 0.50 7.56 3.61
C GLN A 46 0.77 7.32 2.13
N PHE A 47 1.28 6.12 1.82
CA PHE A 47 1.16 5.55 0.48
C PHE A 47 -0.02 4.57 0.45
N HIS A 48 -0.84 4.69 -0.59
CA HIS A 48 -1.98 3.82 -0.84
C HIS A 48 -1.65 2.88 -2.01
N THR A 49 -1.80 1.57 -1.77
CA THR A 49 -1.66 0.56 -2.81
C THR A 49 -3.01 -0.04 -3.16
N HIS A 50 -3.33 -0.01 -4.45
CA HIS A 50 -4.52 -0.65 -5.02
C HIS A 50 -4.12 -1.92 -5.77
N SER A 51 -3.42 -2.82 -5.08
CA SER A 51 -2.85 -4.01 -5.73
C SER A 51 -3.93 -5.02 -6.20
N LEU A 52 -5.08 -5.09 -5.52
CA LEU A 52 -6.20 -5.97 -5.87
C LEU A 52 -7.55 -5.38 -5.41
N PRO A 53 -8.67 -5.65 -6.12
CA PRO A 53 -9.99 -5.26 -5.66
C PRO A 53 -10.33 -5.92 -4.31
N GLY A 54 -10.55 -5.08 -3.28
CA GLY A 54 -10.86 -5.51 -1.91
C GLY A 54 -9.66 -5.63 -0.96
N LEU A 55 -8.44 -5.32 -1.42
CA LEU A 55 -7.22 -5.27 -0.60
C LEU A 55 -6.50 -3.95 -0.82
N ASP A 56 -7.02 -2.90 -0.18
CA ASP A 56 -6.32 -1.62 -0.07
C ASP A 56 -5.25 -1.72 1.01
N GLY A 57 -3.99 -1.55 0.61
CA GLY A 57 -2.88 -1.47 1.54
C GLY A 57 -2.54 -0.02 1.86
N VAL A 58 -2.21 0.24 3.13
CA VAL A 58 -1.74 1.55 3.59
C VAL A 58 -0.33 1.37 4.14
N ILE A 59 0.58 2.23 3.69
CA ILE A 59 1.95 2.31 4.21
C ILE A 59 2.08 3.66 4.87
N CYS A 60 2.38 3.67 6.16
CA CYS A 60 2.50 4.87 6.94
C CYS A 60 3.95 5.29 7.03
N CYS A 61 4.16 6.59 6.80
CA CYS A 61 5.47 7.19 6.67
C CYS A 61 5.53 8.47 7.50
N GLU A 62 6.72 8.82 7.94
CA GLU A 62 7.03 10.07 8.61
C GLU A 62 8.33 10.60 8.02
N VAL A 63 8.32 11.86 7.56
CA VAL A 63 9.49 12.52 7.00
C VAL A 63 10.51 12.79 8.11
N LEU A 64 11.72 12.27 7.95
CA LEU A 64 12.77 12.36 8.97
C LEU A 64 13.85 13.39 8.62
N GLU A 65 14.21 13.50 7.34
CA GLU A 65 15.28 14.37 6.88
C GLU A 65 14.94 14.97 5.53
N ILE A 66 15.20 16.27 5.38
CA ILE A 66 15.13 16.99 4.11
C ILE A 66 16.33 17.93 4.03
N ASP A 67 17.20 17.70 3.06
CA ASP A 67 18.26 18.60 2.60
C ASP A 67 18.13 18.72 1.08
N ALA A 68 17.28 19.63 0.60
CA ALA A 68 16.97 19.73 -0.82
C ALA A 68 18.15 20.34 -1.62
N PRO A 69 18.54 19.79 -2.79
CA PRO A 69 18.01 18.58 -3.45
C PRO A 69 18.88 17.33 -3.19
N LYS A 70 19.65 17.29 -2.10
CA LYS A 70 20.71 16.28 -1.87
C LYS A 70 20.23 15.05 -1.13
N ARG A 71 19.31 15.18 -0.17
CA ARG A 71 18.97 14.09 0.73
C ARG A 71 17.55 14.15 1.26
N LEU A 72 16.87 13.01 1.24
CA LEU A 72 15.52 12.81 1.77
C LEU A 72 15.48 11.49 2.54
N SER A 73 14.89 11.46 3.72
CA SER A 73 14.57 10.20 4.37
C SER A 73 13.21 10.21 5.05
N TYR A 74 12.57 9.06 5.07
CA TYR A 74 11.29 8.84 5.76
C TYR A 74 11.17 7.41 6.26
N THR A 75 10.36 7.22 7.31
CA THR A 75 10.00 5.89 7.79
C THR A 75 9.10 5.18 6.78
N TRP A 76 9.03 3.85 6.90
CA TRP A 76 8.15 3.02 6.09
C TRP A 76 7.58 1.90 6.95
N GLN A 77 6.27 1.91 7.14
CA GLN A 77 5.57 0.95 7.98
C GLN A 77 4.28 0.52 7.30
N ASP A 78 4.25 -0.68 6.72
CA ASP A 78 3.00 -1.29 6.27
C ASP A 78 2.26 -2.00 7.43
N SER A 79 1.04 -2.46 7.19
CA SER A 79 0.22 -3.15 8.20
C SER A 79 0.71 -4.55 8.58
N TYR A 80 1.69 -5.10 7.85
CA TYR A 80 2.19 -6.47 7.99
C TYR A 80 3.61 -6.53 8.57
N MET A 81 4.30 -5.40 8.68
CA MET A 81 5.60 -5.25 9.31
C MET A 81 5.49 -5.18 10.84
N ASN A 82 6.34 -5.91 11.54
CA ASN A 82 6.41 -5.87 13.02
C ASN A 82 7.15 -4.64 13.56
N GLN A 83 7.97 -3.99 12.72
CA GLN A 83 8.76 -2.81 13.06
C GLN A 83 8.96 -1.96 11.80
N PRO A 84 9.13 -0.64 11.93
CA PRO A 84 9.31 0.23 10.78
C PRO A 84 10.69 0.02 10.16
N SER A 85 10.78 0.33 8.87
CA SER A 85 12.03 0.54 8.15
C SER A 85 12.25 2.02 7.87
N ILE A 86 13.40 2.34 7.29
CA ILE A 86 13.75 3.67 6.78
C ILE A 86 14.11 3.57 5.31
N VAL A 87 13.63 4.54 4.55
CA VAL A 87 14.03 4.81 3.16
C VAL A 87 14.88 6.07 3.15
N ILE A 88 16.05 5.99 2.53
CA ILE A 88 17.01 7.09 2.43
C ILE A 88 17.36 7.27 0.96
N TRP A 89 17.20 8.50 0.48
CA TRP A 89 17.58 8.95 -0.84
C TRP A 89 18.78 9.88 -0.74
N THR A 90 19.81 9.63 -1.53
CA THR A 90 20.96 10.53 -1.67
C THR A 90 21.17 10.87 -3.14
N LEU A 91 21.23 12.15 -3.46
CA LEU A 91 21.45 12.67 -4.80
C LEU A 91 22.83 13.32 -4.84
N THR A 92 23.70 12.77 -5.69
CA THR A 92 25.05 13.33 -5.90
C THR A 92 25.13 13.88 -7.32
N PRO A 93 25.37 15.19 -7.51
CA PRO A 93 25.64 15.73 -8.85
C PRO A 93 26.93 15.09 -9.40
N VAL A 94 26.86 14.61 -10.62
CA VAL A 94 28.00 14.04 -11.35
C VAL A 94 28.04 14.65 -12.75
N ASP A 95 29.12 14.39 -13.50
CA ASP A 95 29.17 14.86 -14.88
C ASP A 95 28.01 14.30 -15.70
N GLY A 96 27.34 15.17 -16.46
CA GLY A 96 26.17 14.81 -17.27
C GLY A 96 24.86 14.52 -16.53
N GLY A 97 24.78 14.57 -15.19
CA GLY A 97 23.52 14.30 -14.49
C GLY A 97 23.62 14.11 -12.97
N THR A 98 22.85 13.16 -12.46
CA THR A 98 22.72 12.89 -11.02
C THR A 98 22.84 11.40 -10.76
N GLN A 99 23.70 11.04 -9.81
CA GLN A 99 23.72 9.71 -9.22
C GLN A 99 22.71 9.66 -8.07
N LEU A 100 21.63 8.90 -8.23
CA LEU A 100 20.66 8.62 -7.17
C LEU A 100 21.04 7.33 -6.46
N GLN A 101 21.13 7.38 -5.14
CA GLN A 101 21.28 6.22 -4.28
C GLN A 101 20.02 6.06 -3.41
N LEU A 102 19.50 4.84 -3.39
CA LEU A 102 18.44 4.39 -2.50
C LEU A 102 19.04 3.43 -1.46
N GLU A 103 18.77 3.68 -0.19
CA GLU A 103 18.95 2.71 0.88
C GLU A 103 17.61 2.45 1.57
N HIS A 104 17.24 1.17 1.71
CA HIS A 104 16.06 0.74 2.46
C HIS A 104 16.48 -0.32 3.47
N ARG A 105 16.39 -0.01 4.76
CA ARG A 105 16.81 -0.94 5.84
C ARG A 105 15.91 -0.83 7.06
N GLU A 106 16.04 -1.77 7.98
CA GLU A 106 15.34 -1.71 9.26
C GLU A 106 15.69 -0.42 10.02
N LEU A 107 14.69 0.19 10.65
CA LEU A 107 14.89 1.37 11.48
C LEU A 107 15.46 0.91 12.83
N SER A 108 16.72 1.27 13.10
CA SER A 108 17.33 1.07 14.41
C SER A 108 17.03 2.28 15.29
N TYR A 109 16.37 2.06 16.43
CA TYR A 109 16.03 3.10 17.41
C TYR A 109 17.23 3.60 18.24
N ALA A 110 18.46 3.54 17.71
CA ALA A 110 19.64 4.10 18.35
C ALA A 110 19.67 5.65 18.31
N THR A 111 18.66 6.29 17.71
CA THR A 111 18.57 7.75 17.55
C THR A 111 17.48 8.31 18.48
N PRO A 112 17.80 9.21 19.42
CA PRO A 112 16.86 9.71 20.43
C PRO A 112 15.60 10.42 19.88
N GLN A 113 15.64 10.87 18.63
CA GLN A 113 14.60 11.70 18.02
C GLN A 113 13.39 10.92 17.46
N LEU A 114 13.44 9.58 17.43
CA LEU A 114 12.45 8.73 16.75
C LEU A 114 11.55 7.91 17.70
N GLN A 115 11.46 8.28 18.98
CA GLN A 115 10.74 7.49 20.00
C GLN A 115 9.21 7.44 19.83
N GLU A 116 8.61 8.17 18.87
CA GLU A 116 7.15 8.21 18.67
C GLU A 116 6.69 7.93 17.22
N VAL A 117 7.38 7.05 16.48
CA VAL A 117 6.83 6.53 15.21
C VAL A 117 5.61 5.66 15.55
N ARG A 118 4.43 6.28 15.58
CA ARG A 118 3.17 5.60 15.91
C ARG A 118 2.87 4.58 14.81
N ILE A 119 2.74 3.32 15.22
CA ILE A 119 2.27 2.20 14.39
C ILE A 119 0.90 2.59 13.82
N CYS A 120 0.71 2.41 12.52
CA CYS A 120 -0.60 2.54 11.93
C CYS A 120 -1.53 1.47 12.47
N ASN A 121 -2.32 1.86 13.47
CA ASN A 121 -3.25 0.98 14.14
C ASN A 121 -4.47 0.83 13.23
N GLN A 122 -4.64 -0.35 12.62
CA GLN A 122 -5.90 -0.71 11.97
C GLN A 122 -7.00 -0.87 13.02
N ARG A 123 -7.59 0.24 13.46
CA ARG A 123 -8.90 0.25 14.10
C ARG A 123 -9.83 1.22 13.39
N SER A 124 -10.24 0.83 12.18
CA SER A 124 -11.59 1.11 11.72
C SER A 124 -12.24 -0.21 11.35
N ARG A 125 -12.61 -1.00 12.36
CA ARG A 125 -13.88 -1.71 12.24
C ARG A 125 -14.92 -0.63 12.41
N SER A 126 -15.69 -0.35 11.35
CA SER A 126 -16.93 0.41 11.47
C SER A 126 -17.67 -0.09 12.72
N PRO A 127 -18.28 0.78 13.54
CA PRO A 127 -19.13 0.30 14.61
C PRO A 127 -20.23 -0.53 13.94
N LEU A 128 -20.29 -1.83 14.24
CA LEU A 128 -21.53 -2.58 14.06
C LEU A 128 -22.57 -1.81 14.87
N ASN A 129 -23.55 -1.24 14.16
CA ASN A 129 -24.67 -0.54 14.75
C ASN A 129 -25.23 -1.40 15.89
N PRO A 130 -25.32 -0.90 17.13
CA PRO A 130 -26.07 -1.61 18.15
C PRO A 130 -27.52 -1.65 17.68
N ILE A 131 -28.05 -2.87 17.49
CA ILE A 131 -29.47 -3.09 17.31
C ILE A 131 -30.16 -2.53 18.55
N ASN A 132 -30.73 -1.33 18.43
CA ASN A 132 -31.57 -0.76 19.46
C ASN A 132 -32.77 -1.68 19.65
N LYS A 133 -32.85 -2.26 20.85
CA LYS A 133 -34.08 -2.83 21.37
C LYS A 133 -35.07 -1.70 21.56
N GLY A 134 -36.22 -1.84 20.90
CA GLY A 134 -37.44 -1.08 21.19
C GLY A 134 -37.60 0.13 20.29
N GLU A 135 -38.41 -0.02 19.24
CA GLU A 135 -39.69 0.65 19.14
C GLU A 135 -40.49 0.08 17.95
N THR A 136 -41.79 0.07 18.15
CA THR A 136 -42.87 -0.51 17.34
C THR A 136 -42.88 0.01 15.91
N ASP A 137 -43.30 -0.82 14.94
CA ASP A 137 -44.43 -0.43 14.10
C ASP A 137 -44.98 -1.57 13.22
N ALA A 138 -46.29 -1.72 13.33
CA ALA A 138 -47.12 -2.69 12.65
C ALA A 138 -47.26 -2.31 11.16
N PHE A 139 -46.46 -2.91 10.27
CA PHE A 139 -46.75 -2.83 8.83
C PHE A 139 -46.36 -4.07 8.00
N PHE A 140 -45.71 -5.09 8.59
CA PHE A 140 -45.12 -6.20 7.81
C PHE A 140 -45.80 -7.57 7.92
N LEU A 141 -46.89 -7.72 8.69
CA LEU A 141 -47.66 -8.97 8.75
C LEU A 141 -49.02 -8.85 8.04
N LYS A 142 -49.00 -8.64 6.71
CA LYS A 142 -50.21 -8.79 5.89
C LYS A 142 -49.96 -9.28 4.47
N ARG A 143 -49.02 -10.22 4.29
CA ARG A 143 -48.84 -10.89 2.99
C ARG A 143 -48.37 -12.35 3.11
N LEU A 144 -49.16 -13.16 3.80
CA LEU A 144 -49.20 -14.60 3.55
C LEU A 144 -50.66 -15.00 3.38
N GLY A 145 -51.01 -15.43 2.17
CA GLY A 145 -52.36 -15.85 1.80
C GLY A 145 -52.35 -16.58 0.46
N ASN A 146 -52.07 -17.89 0.55
CA ASN A 146 -52.58 -19.00 -0.27
C ASN A 146 -52.68 -18.88 -1.80
N LEU A 147 -52.17 -19.90 -2.52
CA LEU A 147 -53.01 -20.86 -3.26
C LEU A 147 -52.18 -22.07 -3.76
N ASN A 148 -52.81 -23.24 -3.67
CA ASN A 148 -52.34 -24.58 -4.02
C ASN A 148 -52.30 -24.85 -5.54
N ALA A 149 -51.36 -25.68 -6.01
CA ALA A 149 -51.57 -26.76 -7.02
C ALA A 149 -50.28 -27.54 -7.31
N VAL A 150 -50.42 -28.86 -7.51
CA VAL A 150 -49.44 -29.94 -7.85
C VAL A 150 -50.14 -30.81 -8.93
N PRO A 151 -49.54 -31.75 -9.70
CA PRO A 151 -48.14 -32.10 -10.07
C PRO A 151 -47.90 -32.23 -11.61
N GLN A 152 -46.65 -32.46 -12.07
CA GLN A 152 -46.29 -33.59 -12.96
C GLN A 152 -44.77 -33.75 -13.18
N ALA A 153 -44.38 -35.00 -13.42
CA ALA A 153 -43.04 -35.59 -13.30
C ALA A 153 -42.19 -35.55 -14.58
N VAL A 154 -40.86 -35.61 -14.43
CA VAL A 154 -39.96 -36.37 -15.32
C VAL A 154 -38.80 -36.93 -14.48
N GLU A 155 -38.57 -38.24 -14.59
CA GLU A 155 -37.52 -39.02 -13.93
C GLU A 155 -36.13 -38.88 -14.58
N ALA A 156 -35.13 -38.91 -13.70
CA ALA A 156 -33.83 -39.60 -13.77
C ALA A 156 -33.01 -39.62 -15.08
N ILE A 157 -31.83 -38.99 -15.05
CA ILE A 157 -30.54 -39.61 -15.42
C ILE A 157 -29.43 -39.02 -14.51
N ALA A 158 -28.79 -39.87 -13.69
CA ALA A 158 -27.51 -39.55 -13.05
C ALA A 158 -26.35 -39.80 -14.03
N PRO A 159 -25.23 -39.07 -13.91
CA PRO A 159 -24.09 -39.76 -13.33
C PRO A 159 -23.42 -38.96 -12.21
N SER A 160 -23.22 -39.68 -11.10
CA SER A 160 -22.12 -39.54 -10.14
C SER A 160 -21.15 -38.36 -10.35
N CYS A 161 -21.25 -37.35 -9.50
CA CYS A 161 -20.12 -36.58 -9.01
C CYS A 161 -20.52 -35.98 -7.65
N THR A 162 -19.90 -36.47 -6.58
CA THR A 162 -20.01 -35.94 -5.22
C THR A 162 -19.51 -34.49 -5.20
N PHE A 163 -20.42 -33.52 -5.15
CA PHE A 163 -20.06 -32.13 -4.85
C PHE A 163 -19.88 -31.99 -3.34
N SER A 164 -18.65 -32.28 -2.89
CA SER A 164 -18.20 -31.83 -1.58
C SER A 164 -18.14 -30.31 -1.61
N SER A 165 -18.71 -29.67 -0.59
CA SER A 165 -18.67 -28.23 -0.37
C SER A 165 -17.22 -27.77 -0.23
N THR A 166 -16.56 -27.44 -1.33
CA THR A 166 -15.27 -26.77 -1.28
C THR A 166 -15.55 -25.32 -0.89
N HIS A 167 -15.17 -24.98 0.34
CA HIS A 167 -14.99 -23.60 0.79
C HIS A 167 -14.36 -22.79 -0.34
N ILE A 168 -15.04 -21.72 -0.77
CA ILE A 168 -14.41 -20.65 -1.54
C ILE A 168 -13.30 -20.12 -0.63
N GLY A 169 -12.09 -20.58 -0.88
CA GLY A 169 -10.90 -20.15 -0.17
C GLY A 169 -10.76 -18.65 -0.39
N VAL A 170 -11.02 -17.88 0.66
CA VAL A 170 -10.44 -16.55 0.79
C VAL A 170 -8.93 -16.78 0.71
N PHE A 171 -8.32 -16.50 -0.45
CA PHE A 171 -6.89 -16.54 -0.58
C PHE A 171 -6.31 -15.54 0.42
N GLN A 172 -5.84 -16.06 1.55
CA GLN A 172 -5.12 -15.30 2.54
C GLN A 172 -3.79 -14.94 1.91
N ILE A 173 -3.73 -13.79 1.23
CA ILE A 173 -2.49 -13.29 0.66
C ILE A 173 -1.55 -13.07 1.83
N SER A 174 -0.56 -13.95 1.93
CA SER A 174 0.44 -13.93 2.99
C SER A 174 1.10 -12.56 3.05
N ALA A 175 1.33 -12.08 4.28
CA ALA A 175 2.02 -10.86 4.73
C ALA A 175 3.35 -10.51 4.02
N SER A 176 3.81 -11.38 3.13
CA SER A 176 5.01 -11.28 2.32
C SER A 176 4.79 -10.49 1.02
N VAL A 177 3.66 -10.56 0.33
CA VAL A 177 3.65 -10.27 -1.13
C VAL A 177 3.90 -8.80 -1.49
N ILE A 178 3.26 -7.83 -0.82
CA ILE A 178 3.44 -6.40 -1.14
C ILE A 178 4.84 -5.91 -0.71
N PHE A 179 5.22 -6.26 0.53
CA PHE A 179 6.53 -5.95 1.09
C PHE A 179 7.67 -6.59 0.29
N HIS A 180 7.53 -7.86 -0.06
CA HIS A 180 8.49 -8.63 -0.84
C HIS A 180 8.51 -8.21 -2.31
N SER A 181 7.37 -7.83 -2.90
CA SER A 181 7.33 -7.32 -4.28
C SER A 181 8.04 -5.97 -4.40
N LEU A 182 7.97 -5.10 -3.40
CA LEU A 182 8.64 -3.80 -3.42
C LEU A 182 10.13 -3.90 -3.10
N LEU A 183 10.50 -4.73 -2.12
CA LEU A 183 11.89 -4.86 -1.68
C LEU A 183 12.72 -5.85 -2.50
N ASN A 184 12.14 -6.95 -2.99
CA ASN A 184 12.87 -7.95 -3.77
C ASN A 184 12.63 -7.73 -5.27
N GLY A 185 13.21 -6.66 -5.80
CA GLY A 185 13.23 -6.33 -7.23
C GLY A 185 12.27 -5.23 -7.67
N GLY A 186 11.29 -4.86 -6.85
CA GLY A 186 10.36 -3.77 -7.14
C GLY A 186 11.04 -2.41 -7.23
N TRP A 187 12.00 -2.11 -6.35
CA TRP A 187 12.76 -0.87 -6.42
C TRP A 187 13.56 -0.72 -7.71
N ASN A 188 14.21 -1.79 -8.18
CA ASN A 188 14.97 -1.72 -9.43
C ASN A 188 14.06 -1.44 -10.63
N ASP A 189 12.93 -2.15 -10.78
CA ASP A 189 11.97 -1.87 -11.87
C ASP A 189 11.43 -0.43 -11.80
N LYS A 190 11.07 0.05 -10.60
CA LYS A 190 10.59 1.41 -10.40
C LYS A 190 11.64 2.47 -10.75
N LEU A 191 12.88 2.29 -10.31
CA LEU A 191 13.96 3.24 -10.54
C LEU A 191 14.50 3.18 -11.97
N ASP A 192 14.55 2.01 -12.60
CA ASP A 192 15.10 1.84 -13.95
C ASP A 192 14.07 2.14 -15.05
N ARG A 193 12.77 2.00 -14.77
CA ARG A 193 11.71 2.16 -15.79
C ARG A 193 10.70 3.24 -15.47
N GLN A 194 10.19 3.30 -14.24
CA GLN A 194 9.03 4.16 -13.93
C GLN A 194 9.45 5.60 -13.65
N LEU A 195 10.45 5.82 -12.79
CA LEU A 195 10.95 7.15 -12.49
C LEU A 195 11.49 7.90 -13.73
N PRO A 196 12.29 7.29 -14.63
CA PRO A 196 12.70 7.93 -15.88
C PRO A 196 11.56 8.50 -16.71
N ASN A 197 10.44 7.76 -16.81
CA ASN A 197 9.26 8.20 -17.57
C ASN A 197 8.63 9.45 -16.96
N VAL A 198 8.59 9.53 -15.63
CA VAL A 198 8.12 10.72 -14.92
C VAL A 198 9.07 11.88 -15.16
N LEU A 199 10.38 11.66 -15.01
CA LEU A 199 11.38 12.70 -15.24
C LEU A 199 11.33 13.26 -16.67
N ALA A 200 11.14 12.39 -17.67
CA ALA A 200 10.97 12.78 -19.08
C ALA A 200 9.66 13.53 -19.37
N SER A 201 8.66 13.45 -18.48
CA SER A 201 7.39 14.17 -18.63
C SER A 201 7.37 15.52 -17.93
N LEU A 202 8.30 15.76 -17.01
CA LEU A 202 8.41 17.00 -16.25
C LEU A 202 9.12 18.12 -17.04
N PHE A 203 9.82 17.78 -18.13
CA PHE A 203 10.71 18.65 -18.92
C PHE A 203 10.70 18.25 -20.39
#